data_AF-A0A356E1J6-F1
#
_entry.id   AF-A0A356E1J6-F1
#
_cell.length_a   1.000
_cell.length_b   1.000
_cell.length_c   1.000
_cell.angle_alpha   90.00
_cell.angle_beta   90.00
_cell.angle_gamma   90.00
#
_symmetry.space_group_name_H-M   'P 1'
#
loop_
_entity.id
_entity.type
_entity.pdbx_description
1 polymer ?
#
loop_
_entity_poly.entity_id
_entity_poly.type
_entity_poly.pdbx_seq_one_letter_code
_entity_poly.pdbx_strand_id
1 'polypeptide(L)'
;MDNFWEVHNHEHFDGTGYPKAIRREAIPLQSRIIAIADVYDAMTSERTYREAGSDRKVAKEIKRCAAFQFDPELAKLFIEKVPELSFGDLEGMTNARTIDK
;
A
#
# COMPACT_ATOMS: atom_id res chain seq x y z
N MET A 1 -7.61 -15.32 -21.60
CA MET A 1 -6.37 -15.43 -20.79
C MET A 1 -6.60 -14.52 -19.63
N ASP A 2 -7.00 -15.09 -18.49
CA ASP A 2 -7.35 -14.27 -17.33
C ASP A 2 -6.07 -13.68 -16.76
N ASN A 3 -6.00 -12.36 -16.76
CA ASN A 3 -4.90 -11.57 -16.24
C ASN A 3 -4.75 -11.86 -14.75
N PHE A 4 -3.88 -12.82 -14.42
CA PHE A 4 -3.62 -13.28 -13.05
C PHE A 4 -3.20 -12.14 -12.09
N TRP A 5 -2.74 -11.03 -12.66
CA TRP A 5 -2.35 -9.80 -11.96
C TRP A 5 -3.53 -8.89 -11.59
N GLU A 6 -4.64 -8.85 -12.34
CA GLU A 6 -5.85 -8.07 -12.01
C GLU A 6 -6.58 -8.65 -10.80
N VAL A 7 -6.61 -9.98 -10.70
CA VAL A 7 -7.43 -10.71 -9.73
C VAL A 7 -6.90 -10.57 -8.29
N HIS A 8 -5.58 -10.40 -8.12
CA HIS A 8 -4.97 -10.37 -6.77
C HIS A 8 -4.67 -8.95 -6.28
N ASN A 9 -4.72 -7.92 -7.15
CA ASN A 9 -4.54 -6.52 -6.71
C ASN A 9 -5.71 -6.02 -5.85
N HIS A 10 -6.86 -6.69 -5.94
CA HIS A 10 -8.04 -6.44 -5.11
C HIS A 10 -8.11 -7.30 -3.85
N GLU A 11 -7.13 -8.18 -3.61
CA GLU A 11 -7.03 -8.93 -2.35
C GLU A 11 -6.40 -8.02 -1.28
N HIS A 12 -7.03 -7.91 -0.12
CA HIS A 12 -6.50 -7.17 1.03
C HIS A 12 -5.76 -8.13 1.95
N PHE A 13 -4.63 -7.68 2.52
CA PHE A 13 -3.82 -8.49 3.42
C PHE A 13 -4.62 -9.05 4.61
N ASP A 14 -5.62 -8.32 5.10
CA ASP A 14 -6.55 -8.74 6.16
C ASP A 14 -7.62 -9.76 5.72
N GLY A 15 -7.74 -10.00 4.41
CA GLY A 15 -8.71 -10.92 3.82
C GLY A 15 -10.08 -10.34 3.53
N THR A 16 -10.22 -9.01 3.49
CA THR A 16 -11.46 -8.34 3.09
C THR A 16 -11.55 -8.05 1.59
N GLY A 17 -10.49 -8.37 0.84
CA GLY A 17 -10.44 -8.22 -0.61
C GLY A 17 -11.17 -9.33 -1.35
N TYR A 18 -11.20 -9.20 -2.68
CA TYR A 18 -11.93 -10.09 -3.58
C TYR A 18 -11.04 -10.47 -4.78
N PRO A 19 -11.30 -11.59 -5.48
CA PRO A 19 -12.48 -12.47 -5.42
C PRO A 19 -12.35 -13.73 -4.54
N LYS A 20 -11.17 -14.04 -4.02
CA LYS A 20 -10.92 -15.26 -3.24
C LYS A 20 -10.81 -15.02 -1.74
N ALA A 21 -10.76 -13.76 -1.29
CA ALA A 21 -10.68 -13.36 0.12
C ALA A 21 -9.51 -14.05 0.86
N ILE A 22 -8.38 -14.17 0.15
CA ILE A 22 -7.22 -14.89 0.64
C ILE A 22 -6.43 -13.97 1.58
N ARG A 23 -5.97 -14.51 2.71
CA ARG A 23 -5.34 -13.72 3.77
C ARG A 23 -3.83 -13.89 3.80
N ARG A 24 -3.13 -12.80 4.12
CA ARG A 24 -1.73 -12.83 4.56
C ARG A 24 -0.81 -13.57 3.58
N GLU A 25 -0.11 -14.59 4.06
CA GLU A 25 0.90 -15.36 3.32
C GLU A 25 0.32 -16.23 2.22
N ALA A 26 -0.99 -16.49 2.24
CA ALA A 26 -1.65 -17.20 1.16
C ALA A 26 -1.80 -16.32 -0.10
N ILE A 27 -1.63 -15.00 0.02
CA ILE A 27 -1.44 -14.10 -1.13
C ILE A 27 -0.01 -14.29 -1.66
N PRO A 28 0.18 -14.63 -2.95
CA PRO A 28 1.50 -14.77 -3.55
C PRO A 28 2.38 -13.55 -3.27
N LEU A 29 3.66 -13.79 -2.97
CA LEU A 29 4.61 -12.72 -2.64
C LEU A 29 4.65 -11.65 -3.73
N GLN A 30 4.65 -12.07 -4.99
CA GLN A 30 4.65 -11.19 -6.16
C GLN A 30 3.43 -10.26 -6.17
N SER A 31 2.25 -10.77 -5.84
CA SER A 31 1.02 -9.97 -5.77
C SER A 31 1.08 -8.94 -4.64
N ARG A 32 1.63 -9.30 -3.47
CA ARG A 32 1.82 -8.35 -2.36
C ARG A 32 2.80 -7.23 -2.71
N ILE A 33 3.85 -7.54 -3.48
CA ILE A 33 4.81 -6.53 -3.97
C ILE A 33 4.17 -5.61 -5.01
N ILE A 34 3.48 -6.19 -6.01
CA ILE A 34 2.82 -5.43 -7.09
C ILE A 34 1.78 -4.47 -6.51
N ALA A 35 0.98 -4.89 -5.52
CA ALA A 35 -0.03 -4.03 -4.90
C ALA A 35 0.55 -2.75 -4.28
N ILE A 36 1.72 -2.84 -3.65
CA ILE A 36 2.41 -1.66 -3.08
C ILE A 36 2.96 -0.77 -4.20
N ALA A 37 3.57 -1.38 -5.23
CA ALA A 37 4.16 -0.66 -6.35
C ALA A 37 3.09 0.08 -7.18
N ASP A 38 1.93 -0.54 -7.40
CA ASP A 38 0.80 0.03 -8.15
C ASP A 38 0.24 1.28 -7.47
N VAL A 39 0.02 1.23 -6.15
CA VAL A 39 -0.43 2.40 -5.38
C VAL A 39 0.63 3.51 -5.36
N TYR A 40 1.91 3.15 -5.25
CA TYR A 40 2.98 4.14 -5.31
C TYR A 40 3.05 4.81 -6.69
N ASP A 41 2.99 4.03 -7.77
CA ASP A 41 3.01 4.55 -9.15
C ASP A 41 1.80 5.45 -9.40
N ALA A 42 0.57 4.99 -9.11
CA ALA A 42 -0.65 5.76 -9.30
C ALA A 42 -0.63 7.11 -8.54
N MET A 43 -0.19 7.12 -7.28
CA MET A 43 -0.15 8.34 -6.48
C MET A 43 0.98 9.30 -6.89
N THR A 44 2.05 8.79 -7.52
CA THR A 44 3.17 9.62 -8.01
C THR A 44 3.00 10.05 -9.46
N SER A 45 2.29 9.29 -10.29
CA SER A 45 2.04 9.56 -11.71
C SER A 45 0.98 10.64 -11.94
N GLU A 46 -0.02 10.77 -11.06
CA GLU A 46 -1.00 11.88 -11.09
C GLU A 46 -0.34 13.25 -10.89
N ARG A 47 0.92 13.28 -10.43
CA ARG A 47 1.69 14.50 -10.26
C ARG A 47 2.77 14.54 -11.34
N THR A 48 2.46 15.25 -12.42
CA THR A 48 3.34 15.48 -13.58
C THR A 48 4.73 16.03 -13.22
N TYR A 49 4.93 16.50 -11.97
CA TYR A 49 6.23 16.77 -11.36
C TYR A 49 6.32 16.16 -9.97
N ARG A 50 7.39 15.37 -9.75
CA ARG A 50 7.75 14.71 -8.49
C ARG A 50 8.21 15.76 -7.48
N GLU A 51 7.27 16.48 -6.87
CA GLU A 51 7.59 17.44 -5.80
C GLU A 51 8.15 16.68 -4.59
N ALA A 52 9.17 17.23 -3.92
CA ALA A 52 9.88 16.61 -2.80
C ALA A 52 8.99 16.24 -1.58
N GLY A 53 7.72 16.67 -1.55
CA GLY A 53 6.73 16.28 -0.56
C GLY A 53 5.81 15.12 -0.97
N SER A 54 5.85 14.68 -2.23
CA SER A 54 4.99 13.61 -2.74
C SER A 54 5.36 12.25 -2.13
N ASP A 55 6.64 11.90 -2.09
CA ASP A 55 7.13 10.64 -1.54
C ASP A 55 6.77 10.45 -0.07
N ARG A 56 6.94 11.49 0.75
CA ARG A 56 6.54 11.44 2.17
C ARG A 56 5.04 11.25 2.34
N LYS A 57 4.21 11.85 1.47
CA LYS A 57 2.75 11.68 1.52
C LYS A 57 2.35 10.26 1.12
N VAL A 58 2.92 9.73 0.03
CA VAL A 58 2.64 8.37 -0.43
C VAL A 58 3.14 7.33 0.59
N ALA A 59 4.34 7.51 1.14
CA ALA A 59 4.88 6.65 2.19
C ALA A 59 4.01 6.65 3.45
N LYS A 60 3.44 7.80 3.85
CA LYS A 60 2.47 7.88 4.94
C LYS A 60 1.21 7.06 4.65
N GLU A 61 0.68 7.13 3.44
CA GLU A 61 -0.51 6.38 3.05
C GLU A 61 -0.24 4.87 3.01
N ILE A 62 0.89 4.45 2.43
CA ILE A 62 1.33 3.05 2.46
C ILE A 62 1.48 2.55 3.90
N LYS A 63 2.09 3.35 4.79
CA LYS A 63 2.20 3.04 6.23
C LYS A 63 0.83 2.95 6.90
N ARG A 64 -0.11 3.85 6.58
CA ARG A 64 -1.47 3.87 7.13
C ARG A 64 -2.25 2.59 6.76
N CYS A 65 -2.03 2.08 5.56
CA CYS A 65 -2.70 0.89 5.04
C CYS A 65 -1.93 -0.42 5.31
N ALA A 66 -0.79 -0.35 6.00
CA ALA A 66 -0.03 -1.52 6.42
C ALA A 66 -0.87 -2.42 7.35
N ALA A 67 -0.71 -3.74 7.20
CA ALA A 67 -1.48 -4.79 7.89
C ALA A 67 -2.98 -4.88 7.55
N PHE A 68 -3.55 -3.92 6.83
CA PHE A 68 -4.92 -3.98 6.30
C PHE A 68 -4.92 -4.31 4.80
N GLN A 69 -4.38 -3.41 3.99
CA GLN A 69 -4.31 -3.56 2.53
C GLN A 69 -2.98 -4.20 2.12
N PHE A 70 -1.88 -3.82 2.79
CA PHE A 70 -0.54 -4.27 2.44
C PHE A 70 0.08 -5.13 3.52
N ASP A 71 0.98 -6.00 3.09
CA ASP A 71 1.88 -6.69 3.99
C ASP A 71 2.75 -5.67 4.75
N PRO A 72 2.72 -5.66 6.09
CA PRO A 72 3.45 -4.66 6.88
C PRO A 72 4.98 -4.76 6.73
N GLU A 73 5.53 -5.95 6.48
CA GLU A 73 6.97 -6.12 6.28
C GLU A 73 7.40 -5.56 4.93
N LEU A 74 6.62 -5.82 3.88
CA LEU A 74 6.88 -5.28 2.55
C LEU A 74 6.64 -3.77 2.49
N ALA A 75 5.61 -3.26 3.17
CA ALA A 75 5.35 -1.83 3.26
C ALA A 75 6.52 -1.10 3.92
N LYS A 76 7.05 -1.65 5.02
CA LYS A 76 8.25 -1.11 5.68
C LYS A 76 9.45 -1.13 4.74
N LEU A 77 9.75 -2.27 4.13
CA LEU A 77 10.90 -2.42 3.23
C LEU A 77 10.81 -1.47 2.03
N PHE A 78 9.62 -1.33 1.45
CA PHE A 78 9.38 -0.44 0.32
C PHE A 78 9.68 1.02 0.69
N ILE A 79 9.14 1.49 1.82
CA ILE A 79 9.35 2.86 2.32
C ILE A 79 10.82 3.15 2.59
N GLU A 80 11.56 2.20 3.15
CA GLU A 80 12.98 2.37 3.47
C GLU A 80 13.88 2.31 2.24
N LYS A 81 13.44 1.69 1.14
CA LYS A 81 14.30 1.42 -0.04
C LYS A 81 13.95 2.22 -1.29
N VAL A 82 12.70 2.67 -1.44
CA VAL A 82 12.24 3.35 -2.67
C VAL A 82 12.22 4.87 -2.47
N PRO A 83 11.42 5.44 -1.55
CA PRO A 83 11.54 6.85 -1.22
C PRO A 83 12.68 7.15 -0.23
N GLU A 84 13.42 6.13 0.22
CA GLU A 84 14.53 6.24 1.19
C GLU A 84 14.13 6.97 2.48
N LEU A 85 12.92 6.70 2.98
CA LEU A 85 12.38 7.32 4.19
C LEU A 85 12.44 6.35 5.37
N SER A 86 12.70 6.88 6.56
CA SER A 86 12.58 6.10 7.81
C SER A 86 11.11 5.81 8.09
N PHE A 87 10.74 4.52 8.16
CA PHE A 87 9.38 4.10 8.50
C PHE A 87 8.94 4.64 9.88
N GLY A 88 9.87 4.73 10.83
CA GLY A 88 9.63 5.29 12.16
C GLY A 88 9.24 6.78 12.11
N ASP A 89 9.89 7.55 11.24
CA ASP A 89 9.77 9.02 11.18
C ASP A 89 8.53 9.52 10.41
N LEU A 90 7.64 8.59 10.02
CA LEU A 90 6.39 8.88 9.32
C LEU A 90 5.19 9.09 10.27
N GLU A 91 5.39 9.38 11.55
CA GLU A 91 4.28 9.68 12.46
C GLU A 91 3.57 11.01 12.11
N GLY A 92 2.24 11.01 12.25
CA GLY A 92 1.41 12.22 12.15
C GLY A 92 0.19 12.07 11.25
N MET A 93 -0.97 12.08 11.92
CA MET A 93 -2.38 12.16 11.48
C MET A 93 -3.13 10.85 11.26
N THR A 94 -3.50 10.24 12.39
CA THR A 94 -4.72 9.44 12.55
C THR A 94 -5.93 10.31 12.17
N ASN A 95 -6.42 10.24 10.93
CA ASN A 95 -7.70 10.86 10.60
C ASN A 95 -8.83 9.82 10.72
N ALA A 96 -9.59 10.02 11.79
CA ALA A 96 -11.06 10.03 11.83
C ALA A 96 -11.79 8.89 11.12
N ARG A 97 -12.18 7.89 11.91
CA ARG A 97 -13.55 7.38 11.83
C ARG A 97 -14.38 8.08 12.89
N THR A 98 -14.79 9.32 12.63
CA THR A 98 -16.05 9.81 13.19
C THR A 98 -17.13 9.22 12.31
N ILE A 99 -17.77 8.15 12.79
CA ILE A 99 -19.07 7.74 12.30
C ILE A 99 -20.04 8.67 13.02
N ASP A 100 -20.36 9.81 12.41
CA ASP A 100 -21.52 10.60 12.83
C ASP A 100 -22.78 9.88 12.32
N LYS A 101 -23.64 9.50 13.25
CA LYS A 101 -25.08 9.24 13.06
C LYS A 101 -25.85 10.28 13.87
#